data_AF-A0A5C6TRU3-F1
#
_entry.id   AF-A0A5C6TRU3-F1
#
_cell.length_a   1.000
_cell.length_b   1.000
_cell.length_c   1.000
_cell.angle_alpha   90.00
_cell.angle_beta   90.00
_cell.angle_gamma   90.00
#
_symmetry.space_group_name_H-M   'P 1'
#
loop_
_entity.id
_entity.type
_entity.pdbx_description
1 polymer ?
#
loop_
_entity_poly.entity_id
_entity_poly.type
_entity_poly.pdbx_seq_one_letter_code
_entity_poly.pdbx_strand_id
1 'polypeptide(L)'
;MCDWEAASAAVRSACLSRQVGAAIYDNVGDLLGVGCNDVPKFGGGLYGEGGAADHRCFRWQDNECHNDKHKHGLAVKIAGAVGAAGENAASVISDTMEGGVANLIEFSRSVHAEMEAIVSVARLGTGSTVGSTLYTTTFPCHNCARHIVAAGVGTVYYVEPYSKSLALDLHSDAISLDENCDDKVRFLQYEGFAPRTSLRLFSSAGRERKSGGKFVKPNPRDAKPIFATPLDSYTITENMVIRKLNAEGDGATNETG
;
A
#
# COMPACT_ATOMS: atom_id res chain seq x y z
N MET A 1 -8.95 15.57 9.45
CA MET A 1 -10.15 14.80 9.00
C MET A 1 -9.87 14.04 7.69
N CYS A 2 -9.09 14.61 6.77
CA CYS A 2 -8.90 14.10 5.40
C CYS A 2 -8.14 12.77 5.26
N ASP A 3 -7.28 12.37 6.22
CA ASP A 3 -6.63 11.05 6.21
C ASP A 3 -7.65 9.89 6.42
N TRP A 4 -8.79 10.15 7.08
CA TRP A 4 -9.81 9.13 7.33
C TRP A 4 -10.37 8.53 6.03
N GLU A 5 -10.65 9.35 5.02
CA GLU A 5 -11.23 8.87 3.76
C GLU A 5 -10.25 8.02 2.96
N ALA A 6 -8.97 8.44 2.90
CA ALA A 6 -7.91 7.64 2.27
C ALA A 6 -7.76 6.28 2.98
N ALA A 7 -7.72 6.29 4.30
CA ALA A 7 -7.51 5.08 5.10
C ALA A 7 -8.74 4.15 5.10
N SER A 8 -9.96 4.70 5.10
CA SER A 8 -11.21 3.97 4.87
C SER A 8 -11.26 3.33 3.48
N ALA A 9 -10.82 4.05 2.44
CA ALA A 9 -10.75 3.52 1.10
C ALA A 9 -9.77 2.35 0.99
N ALA A 10 -8.62 2.42 1.66
CA ALA A 10 -7.60 1.37 1.66
C ALA A 10 -8.16 0.02 2.11
N VAL A 11 -9.03 0.01 3.12
CA VAL A 11 -9.69 -1.18 3.65
C VAL A 11 -10.53 -1.92 2.59
N ARG A 12 -11.08 -1.20 1.61
CA ARG A 12 -11.88 -1.81 0.53
C ARG A 12 -11.04 -2.58 -0.48
N SER A 13 -9.73 -2.35 -0.51
CA SER A 13 -8.83 -3.04 -1.45
C SER A 13 -8.75 -4.53 -1.15
N ALA A 14 -8.96 -5.34 -2.18
CA ALA A 14 -8.72 -6.77 -2.14
C ALA A 14 -7.31 -7.18 -2.62
N CYS A 15 -6.42 -6.23 -2.91
CA CYS A 15 -5.09 -6.52 -3.42
C CYS A 15 -4.31 -7.48 -2.49
N LEU A 16 -3.60 -8.43 -3.09
CA LEU A 16 -2.86 -9.46 -2.37
C LEU A 16 -1.54 -8.96 -1.77
N SER A 17 -1.00 -7.86 -2.29
CA SER A 17 0.32 -7.34 -1.88
C SER A 17 0.22 -6.34 -0.74
N ARG A 18 -0.61 -5.29 -0.88
CA ARG A 18 -0.79 -4.22 0.10
C ARG A 18 -2.17 -3.60 -0.07
N GLN A 19 -2.71 -3.03 0.99
CA GLN A 19 -3.91 -2.20 0.96
C GLN A 19 -3.49 -0.72 1.03
N VAL A 20 -3.84 0.04 -0.01
CA VAL A 20 -3.51 1.46 -0.17
C VAL A 20 -4.78 2.19 -0.56
N GLY A 21 -4.97 3.38 0.01
CA GLY A 21 -6.10 4.25 -0.30
C GLY A 21 -5.67 5.70 -0.45
N ALA A 22 -6.43 6.45 -1.23
CA ALA A 22 -6.19 7.85 -1.49
C ALA A 22 -7.50 8.64 -1.59
N ALA A 23 -7.45 9.92 -1.22
CA ALA A 23 -8.57 10.84 -1.32
C ALA A 23 -8.09 12.21 -1.81
N ILE A 24 -8.86 12.87 -2.66
CA ILE A 24 -8.55 14.18 -3.23
C ILE A 24 -9.58 15.19 -2.76
N TYR A 25 -9.10 16.34 -2.28
CA TYR A 25 -9.91 17.45 -1.83
C TYR A 25 -9.56 18.71 -2.59
N ASP A 26 -10.55 19.56 -2.83
CA ASP A 26 -10.29 20.90 -3.36
C ASP A 26 -9.69 21.85 -2.31
N ASN A 27 -9.50 23.12 -2.69
CA ASN A 27 -8.91 24.14 -1.83
C ASN A 27 -9.85 24.61 -0.70
N VAL A 28 -11.14 24.30 -0.79
CA VAL A 28 -12.16 24.65 0.22
C VAL A 28 -12.32 23.52 1.23
N GLY A 29 -11.92 22.30 0.87
CA GLY A 29 -12.02 21.10 1.69
C GLY A 29 -13.12 20.14 1.25
N ASP A 30 -13.71 20.33 0.07
CA ASP A 30 -14.71 19.44 -0.49
C ASP A 30 -14.07 18.19 -1.10
N LEU A 31 -14.68 17.03 -0.85
CA LEU A 31 -14.18 15.75 -1.36
C LEU A 31 -14.46 15.61 -2.86
N LEU A 32 -13.40 15.59 -3.66
CA LEU A 32 -13.48 15.41 -5.10
C LEU A 32 -13.49 13.95 -5.51
N GLY A 33 -12.63 13.11 -4.92
CA GLY A 33 -12.45 11.74 -5.39
C GLY A 33 -11.80 10.84 -4.36
N VAL A 34 -12.07 9.54 -4.46
CA VAL A 34 -11.53 8.52 -3.55
C VAL A 34 -11.12 7.30 -4.36
N GLY A 35 -9.93 6.78 -4.09
CA GLY A 35 -9.37 5.62 -4.76
C GLY A 35 -8.81 4.61 -3.77
N CYS A 36 -8.80 3.35 -4.18
CA CYS A 36 -8.02 2.30 -3.52
C CYS A 36 -7.36 1.43 -4.58
N ASN A 37 -6.29 0.73 -4.20
CA ASN A 37 -5.60 -0.11 -5.16
C ASN A 37 -6.38 -1.41 -5.41
N ASP A 38 -7.10 -1.49 -6.52
CA ASP A 38 -7.81 -2.71 -6.91
C ASP A 38 -7.92 -2.84 -8.44
N VAL A 39 -8.48 -3.95 -8.90
CA VAL A 39 -8.63 -4.26 -10.32
C VAL A 39 -9.75 -3.41 -10.93
N PRO A 40 -9.49 -2.69 -12.04
CA PRO A 40 -10.52 -1.96 -12.77
C PRO A 40 -11.47 -2.90 -13.51
N LYS A 41 -12.72 -2.49 -13.69
CA LYS A 41 -13.75 -3.24 -14.41
C LYS A 41 -14.11 -2.61 -15.75
N PHE A 42 -14.62 -3.43 -16.66
CA PHE A 42 -15.21 -2.94 -17.90
C PHE A 42 -16.37 -1.96 -17.60
N GLY A 43 -16.43 -0.85 -18.34
CA GLY A 43 -17.38 0.25 -18.08
C GLY A 43 -16.91 1.26 -17.02
N GLY A 44 -15.72 1.08 -16.43
CA GLY A 44 -15.10 2.03 -15.51
C GLY A 44 -15.32 1.72 -14.03
N GLY A 45 -14.44 2.30 -13.20
CA GLY A 45 -14.37 2.02 -11.76
C GLY A 45 -13.70 0.67 -11.45
N LEU A 46 -13.83 0.22 -10.20
CA LEU A 46 -13.20 -0.98 -9.69
C LEU A 46 -14.20 -2.13 -9.51
N TYR A 47 -13.71 -3.36 -9.51
CA TYR A 47 -14.47 -4.51 -9.01
C TYR A 47 -14.75 -4.33 -7.51
N GLY A 48 -15.98 -4.66 -7.08
CA GLY A 48 -16.42 -4.54 -5.69
C GLY A 48 -17.24 -5.75 -5.26
N GLU A 49 -17.63 -5.78 -3.99
CA GLU A 49 -18.52 -6.84 -3.49
C GLU A 49 -19.94 -6.70 -4.08
N GLY A 50 -20.57 -7.84 -4.40
CA GLY A 50 -21.96 -7.88 -4.90
C GLY A 50 -22.12 -7.77 -6.43
N GLY A 51 -21.04 -7.64 -7.20
CA GLY A 51 -21.09 -7.74 -8.66
C GLY A 51 -21.33 -9.18 -9.14
N ALA A 52 -22.01 -9.36 -10.27
CA ALA A 52 -22.26 -10.67 -10.87
C ALA A 52 -20.96 -11.41 -11.28
N ALA A 53 -19.88 -10.67 -11.53
CA ALA A 53 -18.56 -11.19 -11.84
C ALA A 53 -17.48 -10.42 -11.06
N ASP A 54 -16.67 -11.13 -10.28
CA ASP A 54 -15.54 -10.59 -9.51
C ASP A 54 -14.24 -11.14 -10.07
N HIS A 55 -13.52 -10.31 -10.82
CA HIS A 55 -12.27 -10.69 -11.46
C HIS A 55 -11.05 -10.21 -10.68
N ARG A 56 -11.18 -9.87 -9.39
CA ARG A 56 -10.02 -9.51 -8.56
C ARG A 56 -9.10 -10.71 -8.38
N CYS A 57 -7.81 -10.46 -8.14
CA CYS A 57 -6.76 -11.49 -8.15
C CYS A 57 -7.03 -12.68 -7.22
N PHE A 58 -7.79 -12.51 -6.13
CA PHE A 58 -8.10 -13.59 -5.19
C PHE A 58 -9.25 -14.53 -5.65
N ARG A 59 -10.01 -14.15 -6.70
CA ARG A 59 -11.10 -14.97 -7.28
C ARG A 59 -10.92 -15.30 -8.76
N TRP A 60 -10.00 -14.62 -9.44
CA TRP A 60 -9.81 -14.75 -10.87
C TRP A 60 -8.77 -15.81 -11.21
N GLN A 61 -9.13 -16.72 -12.12
CA GLN A 61 -8.27 -17.79 -12.62
C GLN A 61 -7.62 -18.60 -11.48
N ASP A 62 -6.29 -18.57 -11.37
CA ASP A 62 -5.51 -19.36 -10.42
C ASP A 62 -5.42 -18.74 -9.01
N ASN A 63 -6.20 -17.69 -8.75
CA ASN A 63 -6.24 -16.97 -7.46
C ASN A 63 -4.85 -16.48 -7.00
N GLU A 64 -4.11 -15.87 -7.92
CA GLU A 64 -2.71 -15.51 -7.72
C GLU A 64 -2.42 -14.04 -8.02
N CYS A 65 -1.29 -13.56 -7.50
CA CYS A 65 -0.75 -12.26 -7.82
C CYS A 65 -0.07 -12.31 -9.19
N HIS A 66 -0.77 -11.84 -10.21
CA HIS A 66 -0.22 -11.76 -11.58
C HIS A 66 1.11 -11.00 -11.64
N ASN A 67 1.29 -9.98 -10.80
CA ASN A 67 2.56 -9.25 -10.73
C ASN A 67 3.73 -10.17 -10.35
N ASP A 68 3.55 -11.01 -9.33
CA ASP A 68 4.59 -11.93 -8.87
C ASP A 68 4.85 -13.01 -9.92
N LYS A 69 3.79 -13.53 -10.57
CA LYS A 69 3.91 -14.50 -11.66
C LYS A 69 4.72 -13.96 -12.84
N HIS A 70 4.46 -12.73 -13.27
CA HIS A 70 5.18 -12.11 -14.37
C HIS A 70 6.63 -11.80 -14.02
N LYS A 71 6.92 -11.33 -12.79
CA LYS A 71 8.29 -11.14 -12.30
C LYS A 71 9.09 -12.43 -12.29
N HIS A 72 8.50 -13.49 -11.72
CA HIS A 72 9.16 -14.78 -11.68
C HIS A 72 9.39 -15.33 -13.09
N GLY A 73 8.39 -15.23 -13.98
CA GLY A 73 8.55 -15.60 -15.39
C GLY A 73 9.63 -14.80 -16.12
N LEU A 74 9.79 -13.51 -15.80
CA LEU A 74 10.88 -12.68 -16.34
C LEU A 74 12.24 -13.15 -15.82
N ALA A 75 12.36 -13.40 -14.52
CA ALA A 75 13.60 -13.90 -13.91
C ALA A 75 14.00 -15.27 -14.50
N VAL A 76 13.04 -16.17 -14.71
CA VAL A 76 13.27 -17.47 -15.37
C VAL A 76 13.75 -17.30 -16.82
N LYS A 77 13.17 -16.36 -17.57
CA LYS A 77 13.62 -16.08 -18.95
C LYS A 77 15.03 -15.51 -18.98
N ILE A 78 15.36 -14.61 -18.07
CA ILE A 78 16.72 -14.05 -17.93
C ILE A 78 17.70 -15.18 -17.57
N ALA A 79 17.36 -16.01 -16.60
CA ALA A 79 18.17 -17.17 -16.22
C ALA A 79 18.32 -18.19 -17.35
N GLY A 80 17.32 -18.37 -18.21
CA GLY A 80 17.44 -19.19 -19.42
C GLY A 80 18.43 -18.61 -20.44
N ALA A 81 18.42 -17.28 -20.63
CA ALA A 81 19.34 -16.60 -21.53
C ALA A 81 20.79 -16.62 -21.01
N VAL A 82 20.98 -16.44 -19.69
CA VAL A 82 22.30 -16.46 -19.03
C VAL A 82 22.80 -17.90 -18.82
N GLY A 83 21.92 -18.84 -18.53
CA GLY A 83 22.26 -20.26 -18.33
C GLY A 83 22.82 -20.92 -19.60
N ALA A 84 22.48 -20.41 -20.78
CA ALA A 84 23.16 -20.78 -22.03
C ALA A 84 24.67 -20.45 -22.02
N ALA A 85 25.12 -19.56 -21.13
CA ALA A 85 26.51 -19.20 -20.90
C ALA A 85 27.19 -19.97 -19.75
N GLY A 86 26.52 -20.96 -19.14
CA GLY A 86 27.11 -21.89 -18.16
C GLY A 86 26.90 -21.54 -16.68
N GLU A 87 26.06 -20.56 -16.35
CA GLU A 87 25.75 -20.21 -14.95
C GLU A 87 24.59 -21.05 -14.37
N ASN A 88 24.54 -21.15 -13.04
CA ASN A 88 23.47 -21.85 -12.33
C ASN A 88 22.17 -21.03 -12.39
N ALA A 89 21.14 -21.58 -13.05
CA ALA A 89 19.85 -20.89 -13.23
C ALA A 89 19.20 -20.46 -11.89
N ALA A 90 19.39 -21.21 -10.80
CA ALA A 90 18.78 -20.87 -9.52
C ALA A 90 19.42 -19.61 -8.88
N SER A 91 20.75 -19.46 -8.98
CA SER A 91 21.43 -18.26 -8.46
C SER A 91 21.05 -17.04 -9.28
N VAL A 92 21.06 -17.16 -10.62
CA VAL A 92 20.68 -16.06 -11.52
C VAL A 92 19.26 -15.56 -11.24
N ILE A 93 18.31 -16.45 -10.96
CA ILE A 93 16.94 -16.04 -10.59
C ILE A 93 16.96 -15.22 -9.29
N SER A 94 17.67 -15.68 -8.26
CA SER A 94 17.77 -14.96 -6.98
C SER A 94 18.39 -13.57 -7.18
N ASP A 95 19.54 -13.52 -7.84
CA ASP A 95 20.30 -12.30 -8.08
C ASP A 95 19.50 -11.29 -8.93
N THR A 96 18.76 -11.79 -9.93
CA THR A 96 17.88 -10.95 -10.77
C THR A 96 16.74 -10.33 -9.95
N MET A 97 16.15 -11.11 -9.03
CA MET A 97 15.07 -10.62 -8.18
C MET A 97 15.59 -9.57 -7.19
N GLU A 98 16.74 -9.81 -6.57
CA GLU A 98 17.41 -8.88 -5.67
C GLU A 98 17.91 -7.61 -6.39
N GLY A 99 18.40 -7.77 -7.62
CA GLY A 99 18.92 -6.70 -8.49
C GLY A 99 17.88 -5.72 -9.01
N GLY A 100 16.59 -5.89 -8.66
CA GLY A 100 15.56 -4.88 -8.89
C GLY A 100 14.29 -5.40 -9.56
N VAL A 101 14.28 -6.61 -10.14
CA VAL A 101 13.06 -7.17 -10.77
C VAL A 101 11.93 -7.35 -9.73
N ALA A 102 12.28 -7.63 -8.47
CA ALA A 102 11.30 -7.68 -7.39
C ALA A 102 10.58 -6.35 -7.14
N ASN A 103 11.15 -5.21 -7.54
CA ASN A 103 10.58 -3.88 -7.31
C ASN A 103 9.60 -3.44 -8.40
N LEU A 104 9.50 -4.17 -9.51
CA LEU A 104 8.55 -3.87 -10.58
C LEU A 104 7.10 -3.95 -10.07
N ILE A 105 6.23 -3.08 -10.55
CA ILE A 105 4.82 -3.00 -10.13
C ILE A 105 3.86 -2.98 -11.32
N GLU A 106 4.40 -2.87 -12.53
CA GLU A 106 3.70 -2.65 -13.79
C GLU A 106 2.91 -3.89 -14.24
N PHE A 107 3.27 -5.08 -13.77
CA PHE A 107 2.58 -6.31 -14.11
C PHE A 107 1.37 -6.59 -13.20
N SER A 108 1.06 -5.67 -12.28
CA SER A 108 -0.16 -5.73 -11.48
C SER A 108 -1.38 -5.40 -12.33
N ARG A 109 -2.45 -6.19 -12.18
CA ARG A 109 -3.76 -5.85 -12.73
C ARG A 109 -4.47 -4.75 -11.96
N SER A 110 -4.10 -4.52 -10.70
CA SER A 110 -4.68 -3.48 -9.87
C SER A 110 -4.10 -2.12 -10.26
N VAL A 111 -4.97 -1.13 -10.45
CA VAL A 111 -4.56 0.27 -10.49
C VAL A 111 -4.12 0.70 -9.09
N HIS A 112 -3.30 1.75 -9.03
CA HIS A 112 -2.88 2.32 -7.75
C HIS A 112 -3.97 3.23 -7.18
N ALA A 113 -3.94 3.43 -5.86
CA ALA A 113 -4.95 4.21 -5.16
C ALA A 113 -4.98 5.67 -5.64
N GLU A 114 -3.81 6.29 -5.84
CA GLU A 114 -3.66 7.67 -6.28
C GLU A 114 -4.19 7.86 -7.71
N MET A 115 -3.87 6.90 -8.59
CA MET A 115 -4.37 6.91 -9.97
C MET A 115 -5.88 6.75 -10.00
N GLU A 116 -6.45 5.82 -9.23
CA GLU A 116 -7.90 5.66 -9.16
C GLU A 116 -8.57 6.89 -8.57
N ALA A 117 -7.98 7.54 -7.56
CA ALA A 117 -8.53 8.76 -7.00
C ALA A 117 -8.63 9.86 -8.07
N ILE A 118 -7.58 10.08 -8.87
CA ILE A 118 -7.59 11.03 -9.99
C ILE A 118 -8.63 10.63 -11.05
N VAL A 119 -8.63 9.36 -11.48
CA VAL A 119 -9.58 8.86 -12.49
C VAL A 119 -11.03 8.93 -11.98
N SER A 120 -11.25 8.77 -10.68
CA SER A 120 -12.58 8.88 -10.07
C SER A 120 -13.15 10.29 -10.20
N VAL A 121 -12.32 11.33 -10.04
CA VAL A 121 -12.74 12.72 -10.25
C VAL A 121 -13.22 12.92 -11.69
N ALA A 122 -12.42 12.48 -12.67
CA ALA A 122 -12.77 12.59 -14.08
C ALA A 122 -14.03 11.79 -14.44
N ARG A 123 -14.16 10.57 -13.89
CA ARG A 123 -15.30 9.68 -14.16
C ARG A 123 -16.61 10.20 -13.56
N LEU A 124 -16.55 10.82 -12.38
CA LEU A 124 -17.74 11.33 -11.67
C LEU A 124 -18.06 12.78 -12.02
N GLY A 125 -17.12 13.53 -12.60
CA GLY A 125 -17.30 14.94 -12.93
C GLY A 125 -17.42 15.84 -11.70
N THR A 126 -16.76 15.47 -10.60
CA THR A 126 -16.91 16.13 -9.28
C THR A 126 -16.16 17.45 -9.15
N GLY A 127 -15.22 17.74 -10.05
CA GLY A 127 -14.49 19.01 -10.02
C GLY A 127 -13.16 18.95 -10.76
N SER A 128 -12.22 19.82 -10.35
CA SER A 128 -10.88 19.92 -10.91
C SER A 128 -9.84 19.46 -9.90
N THR A 129 -8.87 18.67 -10.35
CA THR A 129 -7.69 18.28 -9.55
C THR A 129 -6.63 19.37 -9.49
N VAL A 130 -6.75 20.44 -10.27
CA VAL A 130 -5.75 21.53 -10.32
C VAL A 130 -5.72 22.29 -9.00
N GLY A 131 -4.55 22.36 -8.38
CA GLY A 131 -4.33 22.97 -7.07
C GLY A 131 -4.81 22.12 -5.89
N SER A 132 -5.48 20.99 -6.16
CA SER A 132 -6.08 20.12 -5.13
C SER A 132 -5.04 19.50 -4.18
N THR A 133 -5.53 18.99 -3.05
CA THR A 133 -4.75 18.24 -2.07
C THR A 133 -5.10 16.75 -2.12
N LEU A 134 -4.10 15.89 -2.30
CA LEU A 134 -4.24 14.44 -2.28
C LEU A 134 -3.70 13.85 -0.97
N TYR A 135 -4.51 13.09 -0.26
CA TYR A 135 -4.10 12.29 0.89
C TYR A 135 -3.93 10.83 0.45
N THR A 136 -2.84 10.17 0.86
CA THR A 136 -2.60 8.75 0.58
C THR A 136 -2.03 8.03 1.79
N THR A 137 -2.40 6.77 1.97
CA THR A 137 -1.88 5.96 3.10
C THR A 137 -0.41 5.60 2.93
N THR A 138 0.14 5.68 1.73
CA THR A 138 1.52 5.26 1.42
C THR A 138 2.14 6.23 0.43
N PHE A 139 3.42 6.54 0.60
CA PHE A 139 4.14 7.44 -0.31
C PHE A 139 4.02 6.96 -1.78
N PRO A 140 3.63 7.84 -2.72
CA PRO A 140 3.35 7.44 -4.10
C PRO A 140 4.58 6.86 -4.82
N CYS A 141 4.37 5.83 -5.64
CA CYS A 141 5.42 5.34 -6.53
C CYS A 141 5.68 6.33 -7.67
N HIS A 142 6.82 6.19 -8.38
CA HIS A 142 7.17 7.05 -9.52
C HIS A 142 6.10 7.05 -10.63
N ASN A 143 5.42 5.92 -10.86
CA ASN A 143 4.32 5.86 -11.82
C ASN A 143 3.09 6.65 -11.35
N CYS A 144 2.76 6.67 -10.06
CA CYS A 144 1.72 7.57 -9.53
C CYS A 144 2.16 9.03 -9.60
N ALA A 145 3.42 9.32 -9.26
CA ALA A 145 3.96 10.66 -9.16
C ALA A 145 3.80 11.46 -10.46
N ARG A 146 4.13 10.87 -11.62
CA ARG A 146 3.91 11.54 -12.92
C ARG A 146 2.45 11.88 -13.21
N HIS A 147 1.49 11.08 -12.75
CA HIS A 147 0.06 11.36 -12.94
C HIS A 147 -0.43 12.41 -11.97
N ILE A 148 0.09 12.44 -10.73
CA ILE A 148 -0.19 13.49 -9.75
C ILE A 148 0.26 14.84 -10.29
N VAL A 149 1.49 14.93 -10.80
CA VAL A 149 2.02 16.14 -11.45
C VAL A 149 1.17 16.52 -12.67
N ALA A 150 0.90 15.58 -13.57
CA ALA A 150 0.10 15.84 -14.78
C ALA A 150 -1.35 16.26 -14.49
N ALA A 151 -1.94 15.79 -13.38
CA ALA A 151 -3.28 16.17 -12.94
C ALA A 151 -3.33 17.57 -12.28
N GLY A 152 -2.17 18.20 -12.08
CA GLY A 152 -2.07 19.52 -11.46
C GLY A 152 -2.35 19.53 -9.97
N VAL A 153 -2.22 18.39 -9.28
CA VAL A 153 -2.33 18.32 -7.81
C VAL A 153 -1.24 19.20 -7.19
N GLY A 154 -1.60 20.06 -6.23
CA GLY A 154 -0.64 20.98 -5.62
C GLY A 154 0.13 20.37 -4.45
N THR A 155 -0.56 19.59 -3.62
CA THR A 155 0.01 19.01 -2.40
C THR A 155 -0.41 17.55 -2.23
N VAL A 156 0.52 16.70 -1.82
CA VAL A 156 0.31 15.30 -1.46
C VAL A 156 0.71 15.10 -0.01
N TYR A 157 -0.20 14.59 0.81
CA TYR A 157 0.10 14.12 2.16
C TYR A 157 0.13 12.60 2.20
N TYR A 158 1.23 12.01 2.68
CA TYR A 158 1.38 10.56 2.81
C TYR A 158 1.60 10.13 4.26
N VAL A 159 1.01 8.99 4.67
CA VAL A 159 1.14 8.47 6.05
C VAL A 159 2.40 7.61 6.23
N GLU A 160 2.56 6.59 5.39
CA GLU A 160 3.66 5.64 5.50
C GLU A 160 4.72 5.89 4.42
N PRO A 161 6.02 5.89 4.76
CA PRO A 161 7.08 6.05 3.77
C PRO A 161 7.11 4.85 2.80
N TYR A 162 7.60 5.10 1.58
CA TYR A 162 7.83 4.06 0.58
C TYR A 162 9.24 4.19 0.02
N SER A 163 10.18 3.52 0.68
CA SER A 163 11.63 3.60 0.45
C SER A 163 12.10 3.17 -0.95
N LYS A 164 11.21 2.60 -1.77
CA LYS A 164 11.52 2.10 -3.13
C LYS A 164 11.07 3.04 -4.25
N SER A 165 10.47 4.19 -3.90
CA SER A 165 9.96 5.11 -4.90
C SER A 165 11.10 5.94 -5.50
N LEU A 166 11.21 5.91 -6.83
CA LEU A 166 12.10 6.79 -7.61
C LEU A 166 11.43 8.14 -7.95
N ALA A 167 10.36 8.52 -7.24
CA ALA A 167 9.58 9.71 -7.59
C ALA A 167 10.43 10.99 -7.55
N LEU A 168 11.26 11.16 -6.53
CA LEU A 168 12.14 12.32 -6.41
C LEU A 168 13.30 12.26 -7.41
N ASP A 169 13.88 11.07 -7.64
CA ASP A 169 14.98 10.91 -8.60
C ASP A 169 14.56 11.27 -10.03
N LEU A 170 13.35 10.84 -10.42
CA LEU A 170 12.83 11.01 -11.78
C LEU A 170 12.09 12.33 -12.01
N HIS A 171 11.56 12.95 -10.95
CA HIS A 171 10.73 14.16 -11.03
C HIS A 171 11.18 15.25 -10.04
N SER A 172 12.48 15.35 -9.78
CA SER A 172 13.06 16.40 -8.89
C SER A 172 12.84 17.82 -9.41
N ASP A 173 12.56 17.98 -10.70
CA ASP A 173 12.17 19.22 -11.35
C ASP A 173 10.75 19.67 -10.96
N ALA A 174 9.84 18.73 -10.66
CA ALA A 174 8.42 19.01 -10.44
C ALA A 174 7.90 18.63 -9.04
N ILE A 175 8.67 17.89 -8.24
CA ILE A 175 8.29 17.41 -6.90
C ILE A 175 9.30 17.90 -5.86
N SER A 176 8.80 18.29 -4.69
CA SER A 176 9.62 18.68 -3.54
C SER A 176 9.10 18.05 -2.25
N LEU A 177 10.00 17.81 -1.29
CA LEU A 177 9.64 17.48 0.10
C LEU A 177 9.60 18.72 1.01
N ASP A 178 10.02 19.88 0.52
CA ASP A 178 10.02 21.13 1.28
C ASP A 178 8.62 21.76 1.27
N GLU A 179 8.11 22.05 2.46
CA GLU A 179 6.82 22.72 2.67
C GLU A 179 6.79 24.13 2.09
N ASN A 180 7.94 24.81 2.03
CA ASN A 180 8.06 26.20 1.58
C ASN A 180 8.26 26.34 0.07
N CYS A 181 8.19 25.23 -0.67
CA CYS A 181 8.34 25.21 -2.12
C CYS A 181 6.99 25.48 -2.79
N ASP A 182 6.90 26.58 -3.54
CA ASP A 182 5.66 27.03 -4.21
C ASP A 182 5.63 26.74 -5.72
N ASP A 183 6.75 26.36 -6.31
CA ASP A 183 6.92 26.10 -7.74
C ASP A 183 6.79 24.61 -8.11
N LYS A 184 6.61 23.72 -7.13
CA LYS A 184 6.56 22.26 -7.30
C LYS A 184 5.42 21.63 -6.52
N VAL A 185 5.08 20.39 -6.89
CA VAL A 185 4.15 19.57 -6.10
C VAL A 185 4.82 19.15 -4.80
N ARG A 186 4.21 19.49 -3.68
CA ARG A 186 4.75 19.18 -2.35
C ARG A 186 4.33 17.79 -1.90
N PHE A 187 5.29 16.92 -1.60
CA PHE A 187 5.06 15.60 -1.03
C PHE A 187 5.44 15.66 0.44
N LEU A 188 4.44 15.82 1.30
CA LEU A 188 4.61 16.06 2.72
C LEU A 188 4.19 14.84 3.53
N GLN A 189 4.92 14.56 4.60
CA GLN A 189 4.53 13.51 5.52
C GLN A 189 3.33 14.00 6.35
N TYR A 190 2.30 13.18 6.47
CA TYR A 190 1.13 13.53 7.26
C TYR A 190 1.47 13.56 8.76
N GLU A 191 1.26 14.72 9.38
CA GLU A 191 1.38 14.90 10.82
C GLU A 191 -0.02 14.97 11.45
N GLY A 192 -0.39 13.93 12.20
CA GLY A 192 -1.69 13.88 12.86
C GLY A 192 -2.05 12.52 13.43
N PHE A 193 -3.28 12.41 13.93
CA PHE A 193 -3.81 11.14 14.43
C PHE A 193 -4.21 10.25 13.24
N ALA A 194 -3.39 9.25 12.95
CA ALA A 194 -3.72 8.23 11.98
C ALA A 194 -4.84 7.31 12.55
N PRO A 195 -5.88 6.97 11.77
CA PRO A 195 -7.04 6.17 12.22
C PRO A 195 -6.76 4.67 12.38
N ARG A 196 -5.63 4.35 13.01
CA ARG A 196 -5.07 2.99 13.10
C ARG A 196 -6.00 2.01 13.81
N THR A 197 -6.63 2.42 14.92
CA THR A 197 -7.41 1.51 15.77
C THR A 197 -8.69 1.05 15.09
N SER A 198 -9.46 1.96 14.50
CA SER A 198 -10.75 1.65 13.86
C SER A 198 -10.57 0.82 12.59
N LEU A 199 -9.54 1.14 11.80
CA LEU A 199 -9.27 0.44 10.56
C LEU A 199 -8.60 -0.92 10.78
N ARG A 200 -7.99 -1.16 11.94
CA ARG A 200 -7.38 -2.45 12.27
C ARG A 200 -8.37 -3.60 12.13
N LEU A 201 -9.65 -3.39 12.51
CA LEU A 201 -10.74 -4.36 12.37
C LEU A 201 -10.93 -4.86 10.94
N PHE A 202 -10.83 -3.93 9.99
CA PHE A 202 -11.16 -4.19 8.59
C PHE A 202 -9.91 -4.34 7.71
N SER A 203 -8.74 -4.05 8.28
CA SER A 203 -7.45 -4.27 7.65
C SER A 203 -7.03 -5.75 7.70
N SER A 204 -5.97 -6.04 6.97
CA SER A 204 -5.32 -7.36 7.03
C SER A 204 -4.71 -7.68 8.41
N ALA A 205 -4.62 -6.72 9.34
CA ALA A 205 -4.19 -6.92 10.73
C ALA A 205 -2.91 -7.77 10.89
N GLY A 206 -1.90 -7.54 10.04
CA GLY A 206 -0.63 -8.28 10.06
C GLY A 206 -0.69 -9.70 9.49
N ARG A 207 -1.80 -10.10 8.87
CA ARG A 207 -1.95 -11.40 8.20
C ARG A 207 -1.34 -11.36 6.80
N GLU A 208 -0.53 -12.37 6.47
CA GLU A 208 -0.10 -12.61 5.09
C GLU A 208 -1.30 -12.98 4.21
N ARG A 209 -1.55 -12.18 3.17
CA ARG A 209 -2.65 -12.42 2.21
C ARG A 209 -2.21 -13.33 1.05
N LYS A 210 -0.90 -13.47 0.85
CA LYS A 210 -0.30 -14.32 -0.17
C LYS A 210 0.96 -14.99 0.34
N SER A 211 1.23 -16.19 -0.14
CA SER A 211 2.47 -16.92 0.06
C SER A 211 2.89 -17.51 -1.28
N GLY A 212 4.14 -17.29 -1.70
CA GLY A 212 4.62 -17.68 -3.04
C GLY A 212 3.78 -17.11 -4.19
N GLY A 213 3.19 -15.92 -4.01
CA GLY A 213 2.33 -15.28 -5.01
C GLY A 213 0.89 -15.81 -5.07
N LYS A 214 0.54 -16.87 -4.34
CA LYS A 214 -0.83 -17.42 -4.30
C LYS A 214 -1.63 -16.86 -3.12
N PHE A 215 -2.93 -16.67 -3.31
CA PHE A 215 -3.82 -16.25 -2.24
C PHE A 215 -3.85 -17.28 -1.09
N VAL A 216 -3.70 -16.80 0.14
CA VAL A 216 -3.80 -17.62 1.34
C VAL A 216 -5.21 -17.46 1.93
N LYS A 217 -6.02 -18.52 1.83
CA LYS A 217 -7.34 -18.53 2.45
C LYS A 217 -7.18 -18.73 3.97
N PRO A 218 -7.66 -17.80 4.81
CA PRO A 218 -7.58 -17.98 6.26
C PRO A 218 -8.44 -19.17 6.69
N ASN A 219 -7.89 -20.03 7.55
CA ASN A 219 -8.64 -21.13 8.17
C ASN A 219 -9.56 -20.53 9.25
N PRO A 220 -10.90 -20.69 9.15
CA PRO A 220 -11.81 -20.12 10.14
C PRO A 220 -11.59 -20.64 11.57
N ARG A 221 -11.04 -21.85 11.72
CA ARG A 221 -10.79 -22.47 13.03
C ARG A 221 -9.61 -21.86 13.78
N ASP A 222 -8.65 -21.28 13.06
CA ASP A 222 -7.45 -20.69 13.64
C ASP A 222 -7.58 -19.16 13.83
N ALA A 223 -8.77 -18.62 13.54
CA ALA A 223 -9.05 -17.20 13.62
C ALA A 223 -9.03 -16.73 15.09
N LYS A 224 -8.13 -15.79 15.39
CA LYS A 224 -8.06 -15.12 16.69
C LYS A 224 -8.79 -13.77 16.63
N PRO A 225 -9.45 -13.34 17.73
CA PRO A 225 -10.06 -12.02 17.78
C PRO A 225 -9.01 -10.92 17.61
N ILE A 226 -9.32 -9.90 16.79
CA ILE A 226 -8.41 -8.78 16.51
C ILE A 226 -8.15 -7.94 17.77
N PHE A 227 -9.18 -7.79 18.61
CA PHE A 227 -9.06 -7.24 19.95
C PHE A 227 -9.30 -8.37 20.95
N ALA A 228 -8.26 -8.72 21.69
CA ALA A 228 -8.43 -9.53 22.89
C ALA A 228 -9.05 -8.62 23.95
N THR A 229 -10.25 -8.96 24.43
CA THR A 229 -10.81 -8.30 25.60
C THR A 229 -9.94 -8.66 26.80
N PRO A 230 -9.36 -7.68 27.52
CA PRO A 230 -8.72 -7.97 28.80
C PRO A 230 -9.80 -8.53 29.71
N LEU A 231 -9.61 -9.77 30.20
CA LEU A 231 -10.50 -10.34 31.22
C LEU A 231 -10.24 -9.72 32.59
N ASP A 232 -9.04 -9.17 32.77
CA ASP A 232 -8.61 -8.50 33.98
C ASP A 232 -8.98 -7.01 33.97
N SER A 233 -9.14 -6.44 35.17
CA SER A 233 -9.31 -5.00 35.31
C SER A 233 -8.08 -4.26 34.76
N TYR A 234 -8.29 -3.01 34.36
CA TYR A 234 -7.22 -2.14 33.85
C TYR A 234 -6.02 -2.10 34.81
N THR A 235 -6.28 -1.93 36.11
CA THR A 235 -5.26 -1.86 37.16
C THR A 235 -4.45 -3.16 37.28
N ILE A 236 -5.10 -4.32 37.12
CA ILE A 236 -4.41 -5.61 37.16
C ILE A 236 -3.52 -5.76 35.92
N THR A 237 -4.05 -5.41 34.74
CA THR A 237 -3.30 -5.48 33.48
C THR A 237 -2.08 -4.56 33.49
N GLU A 238 -2.24 -3.31 33.95
CA GLU A 238 -1.16 -2.33 34.10
C GLU A 238 -0.06 -2.85 35.04
N ASN A 239 -0.44 -3.38 36.21
CA ASN A 239 0.51 -3.99 37.13
C ASN A 239 1.23 -5.20 36.55
N MET A 240 0.56 -6.05 35.75
CA MET A 240 1.19 -7.18 35.08
C MET A 240 2.20 -6.72 34.02
N VAL A 241 1.85 -5.69 33.22
CA VAL A 241 2.75 -5.12 32.21
C VAL A 241 3.97 -4.49 32.86
N ILE A 242 3.79 -3.70 33.95
CA ILE A 242 4.90 -3.11 34.71
C ILE A 242 5.84 -4.20 35.25
N ARG A 243 5.28 -5.27 35.85
CA ARG A 243 6.08 -6.40 36.34
C ARG A 243 6.86 -7.10 35.22
N LYS A 244 6.24 -7.28 34.05
CA LYS A 244 6.89 -7.92 32.90
C LYS A 244 8.05 -7.08 32.37
N LEU A 245 7.85 -5.76 32.23
CA LEU A 245 8.89 -4.83 31.78
C LEU A 245 10.05 -4.74 32.78
N ASN A 246 9.77 -4.76 34.08
CA ASN A 246 10.81 -4.79 35.11
C ASN A 246 11.61 -6.10 35.08
N ALA A 247 10.94 -7.24 34.88
CA ALA A 247 11.61 -8.54 34.75
C ALA A 247 12.48 -8.65 33.47
N GLU A 248 12.07 -8.02 32.37
CA GLU A 248 12.86 -7.94 31.14
C GLU A 248 14.04 -6.95 31.27
N GLY A 249 13.89 -5.89 32.07
CA GLY A 249 14.95 -4.93 32.40
C GLY A 249 16.05 -5.49 33.30
N ASP A 250 15.70 -6.33 34.29
CA ASP A 250 16.65 -6.97 35.20
C ASP A 250 17.45 -8.12 34.54
N GLY A 251 16.99 -8.61 33.39
CA GLY A 251 17.71 -9.62 32.60
C GLY A 251 18.86 -9.07 31.75
N ALA A 252 18.90 -7.74 31.52
CA ALA A 252 19.92 -7.10 30.68
C ALA A 252 21.16 -6.63 31.45
N THR A 253 21.17 -6.70 32.79
CA THR A 253 22.27 -6.17 33.62
C THR A 253 23.25 -7.24 34.15
N ASN A 254 23.08 -8.51 33.78
CA ASN A 254 23.91 -9.62 34.29
C ASN A 254 24.81 -10.28 33.22
N GLU A 255 25.31 -9.52 32.25
CA GLU A 255 26.39 -9.97 31.32
C GLU A 255 27.51 -8.93 31.17
N THR A 256 28.04 -8.41 32.27
CA THR A 256 29.41 -7.84 32.29
C THR A 256 30.01 -8.03 33.68
N GLY A 257 30.73 -9.13 33.87
CA GLY A 257 31.54 -9.43 35.05
C GLY A 257 32.62 -10.44 34.69
#